data_AF-A0A2E6NNQ1-F1
#
_entry.id   AF-A0A2E6NNQ1-F1
#
_cell.length_a   1.000
_cell.length_b   1.000
_cell.length_c   1.000
_cell.angle_alpha   90.00
_cell.angle_beta   90.00
_cell.angle_gamma   90.00
#
_symmetry.space_group_name_H-M   'P 1'
#
loop_
_entity.id
_entity.type
_entity.pdbx_description
1 polymer ?
#
loop_
_entity_poly.entity_id
_entity_poly.type
_entity_poly.pdbx_seq_one_letter_code
_entity_poly.pdbx_strand_id
1 'polypeptide(L)'
;MRHHFLLQAALVLTLSLPATAEENNAEAIIEKLEKGGDASRLSRELAGLGPDALGTIRARLKSGAGSITRALELARNNIVAKQVSRVLERGIKSQLSFDGQYNELASNRAENIEALFHLLNDESSPLGIRLSSCRALADIGDKNLIPRLRQLYWDLLLDARLREELGIILAVFGDTQSVEKELARYTKFVDHQRTLVRLSANVQLSNLYYRIRNYAKAVEAYEKILELSERIYKAERQAGMPKEILRAREDQLNLHYYNAACSNSLNGSLERARKYLLKAVQGNPEHYGNIGKDGDLLKLRKDPGFPAFMKKLGRLFEDEEI
;
A
#
# COMPACT_ATOMS: atom_id res chain seq x y z
N MET A 1 1.78 -70.37 -61.20
CA MET A 1 2.03 -69.36 -60.14
C MET A 1 1.66 -68.00 -60.74
N ARG A 2 0.38 -67.59 -60.77
CA ARG A 2 -0.30 -66.65 -59.84
C ARG A 2 0.63 -65.50 -59.40
N HIS A 3 0.59 -64.33 -60.05
CA HIS A 3 -0.25 -63.15 -59.76
C HIS A 3 0.03 -62.49 -58.39
N HIS A 4 0.57 -61.26 -58.35
CA HIS A 4 -0.20 -60.00 -58.31
C HIS A 4 0.69 -58.76 -58.10
N PHE A 5 0.41 -57.72 -58.89
CA PHE A 5 0.79 -56.33 -58.65
C PHE A 5 0.00 -55.79 -57.44
N LEU A 6 0.65 -55.09 -56.51
CA LEU A 6 -0.01 -54.30 -55.47
C LEU A 6 0.15 -52.82 -55.79
N LEU A 7 -0.98 -52.20 -56.18
CA LEU A 7 -1.17 -50.75 -56.14
C LEU A 7 -1.13 -50.27 -54.68
N GLN A 8 -0.31 -49.27 -54.38
CA GLN A 8 -0.47 -48.48 -53.17
C GLN A 8 -1.57 -47.43 -53.39
N ALA A 9 -2.65 -47.54 -52.62
CA ALA A 9 -3.70 -46.54 -52.53
C ALA A 9 -3.19 -45.33 -51.74
N ALA A 10 -3.21 -44.15 -52.37
CA ALA A 10 -3.03 -42.87 -51.68
C ALA A 10 -4.30 -42.54 -50.89
N LEU A 11 -4.25 -42.72 -49.58
CA LEU A 11 -5.28 -42.27 -48.66
C LEU A 11 -5.12 -40.76 -48.47
N VAL A 12 -6.02 -39.96 -49.05
CA VAL A 12 -6.14 -38.53 -48.77
C VAL A 12 -6.68 -38.39 -47.35
N LEU A 13 -5.78 -38.19 -46.38
CA LEU A 13 -6.15 -37.63 -45.09
C LEU A 13 -6.57 -36.17 -45.31
N THR A 14 -7.87 -35.90 -45.29
CA THR A 14 -8.38 -34.56 -45.03
C THR A 14 -8.02 -34.20 -43.59
N LEU A 15 -6.86 -33.57 -43.42
CA LEU A 15 -6.54 -32.84 -42.20
C LEU A 15 -7.61 -31.76 -42.02
N SER A 16 -8.52 -31.96 -41.06
CA SER A 16 -9.29 -30.85 -40.51
C SER A 16 -8.28 -29.86 -39.94
N LEU A 17 -8.21 -28.69 -40.55
CA LEU A 17 -7.51 -27.54 -40.00
C LEU A 17 -8.08 -27.25 -38.59
N PRO A 18 -7.25 -26.90 -37.61
CA PRO A 18 -7.75 -26.43 -36.33
C PRO A 18 -8.61 -25.18 -36.56
N ALA A 19 -9.76 -25.12 -35.89
CA ALA A 19 -10.58 -23.92 -35.80
C ALA A 19 -9.68 -22.71 -35.52
N THR A 20 -9.80 -21.69 -36.35
CA THR A 20 -8.89 -20.55 -36.42
C THR A 20 -8.85 -19.77 -35.10
N ALA A 21 -7.68 -19.23 -34.76
CA ALA A 21 -7.45 -18.32 -33.64
C ALA A 21 -8.25 -16.99 -33.71
N GLU A 22 -9.19 -16.86 -34.65
CA GLU A 22 -10.07 -15.70 -34.83
C GLU A 22 -11.28 -15.68 -33.88
N GLU A 23 -11.68 -16.81 -33.28
CA GLU A 23 -12.91 -16.88 -32.47
C GLU A 23 -12.82 -16.25 -31.06
N ASN A 24 -11.62 -15.88 -30.62
CA ASN A 24 -11.33 -15.40 -29.26
C ASN A 24 -10.56 -14.05 -29.23
N ASN A 25 -10.85 -13.12 -30.13
CA ASN A 25 -10.38 -11.73 -30.00
C ASN A 25 -11.41 -10.86 -29.23
N ALA A 26 -10.97 -9.68 -28.78
CA ALA A 26 -11.79 -8.80 -27.97
C ALA A 26 -13.05 -8.34 -28.72
N GLU A 27 -12.92 -8.03 -30.01
CA GLU A 27 -13.99 -7.59 -30.89
C GLU A 27 -15.12 -8.63 -30.99
N ALA A 28 -14.77 -9.91 -31.20
CA ALA A 28 -15.74 -10.99 -31.31
C ALA A 28 -16.50 -11.22 -30.00
N ILE A 29 -15.83 -11.10 -28.84
CA ILE A 29 -16.47 -11.21 -27.53
C ILE A 29 -17.42 -10.03 -27.28
N ILE A 30 -17.03 -8.82 -27.68
CA ILE A 30 -17.88 -7.62 -27.59
C ILE A 30 -19.11 -7.77 -28.50
N GLU A 31 -18.96 -8.26 -29.72
CA GLU A 31 -20.10 -8.51 -30.61
C GLU A 31 -21.08 -9.54 -30.01
N LYS A 32 -20.56 -10.60 -29.37
CA LYS A 32 -21.38 -11.59 -28.63
C LYS A 32 -22.14 -10.93 -27.47
N LEU A 33 -21.52 -9.98 -26.76
CA LEU A 33 -22.19 -9.19 -25.72
C LEU A 33 -23.33 -8.34 -26.30
N GLU A 34 -23.09 -7.66 -27.42
CA GLU A 34 -24.09 -6.81 -28.08
C GLU A 34 -25.31 -7.58 -28.58
N LYS A 35 -25.09 -8.83 -29.01
CA LYS A 35 -26.15 -9.77 -29.40
C LYS A 35 -26.91 -10.38 -28.22
N GLY A 36 -26.69 -9.91 -26.99
CA GLY A 36 -27.40 -10.36 -25.79
C GLY A 36 -26.84 -11.66 -25.19
N GLY A 37 -25.58 -11.98 -25.45
CA GLY A 37 -24.91 -13.11 -24.80
C GLY A 37 -24.75 -12.94 -23.28
N ASP A 38 -24.40 -14.03 -22.58
CA ASP A 38 -24.21 -14.03 -21.13
C ASP A 38 -23.10 -13.05 -20.72
N ALA A 39 -23.51 -11.92 -20.15
CA ALA A 39 -22.62 -10.83 -19.74
C ALA A 39 -21.59 -11.25 -18.69
N SER A 40 -21.93 -12.16 -17.78
CA SER A 40 -21.03 -12.61 -16.71
C SER A 40 -19.95 -13.54 -17.26
N ARG A 41 -20.31 -14.46 -18.14
CA ARG A 41 -19.35 -15.33 -18.82
C ARG A 41 -18.44 -14.52 -19.76
N LEU A 42 -19.03 -13.72 -20.63
CA LEU A 42 -18.30 -12.99 -21.67
C LEU A 42 -17.39 -11.90 -21.09
N SER A 43 -17.78 -11.22 -20.00
CA SER A 43 -16.88 -10.28 -19.32
C SER A 43 -15.65 -10.96 -18.71
N ARG A 44 -15.79 -12.19 -18.19
CA ARG A 44 -14.66 -12.99 -17.70
C ARG A 44 -13.75 -13.45 -18.83
N GLU A 45 -14.32 -13.90 -19.94
CA GLU A 45 -13.56 -14.26 -21.15
C GLU A 45 -12.78 -13.06 -21.68
N LEU A 46 -13.44 -11.90 -21.79
CA LEU A 46 -12.83 -10.64 -22.22
C LEU A 46 -11.70 -10.21 -21.27
N ALA A 47 -11.89 -10.34 -19.95
CA ALA A 47 -10.83 -10.10 -18.97
C ALA A 47 -9.68 -11.12 -19.04
N GLY A 48 -9.96 -12.33 -19.52
CA GLY A 48 -8.99 -13.41 -19.74
C GLY A 48 -8.00 -13.10 -20.85
N LEU A 49 -8.39 -12.29 -21.83
CA LEU A 49 -7.50 -11.80 -22.90
C LEU A 49 -6.39 -10.87 -22.39
N GLY A 50 -6.52 -10.33 -21.18
CA GLY A 50 -5.47 -9.55 -20.55
C GLY A 50 -5.28 -8.14 -21.14
N PRO A 51 -4.09 -7.52 -20.95
CA PRO A 51 -3.86 -6.12 -21.29
C PRO A 51 -4.12 -5.74 -22.74
N ASP A 52 -3.95 -6.67 -23.68
CA ASP A 52 -4.10 -6.43 -25.11
C ASP A 52 -5.55 -6.09 -25.49
N ALA A 53 -6.53 -6.59 -24.72
CA ALA A 53 -7.94 -6.27 -24.93
C ALA A 53 -8.34 -4.87 -24.44
N LEU A 54 -7.51 -4.19 -23.64
CA LEU A 54 -7.86 -2.88 -23.07
C LEU A 54 -8.11 -1.81 -24.13
N GLY A 55 -7.34 -1.83 -25.22
CA GLY A 55 -7.51 -0.88 -26.32
C GLY A 55 -8.90 -0.95 -26.90
N THR A 56 -9.34 -2.15 -27.28
CA THR A 56 -10.68 -2.42 -27.83
C THR A 56 -11.78 -2.09 -26.83
N ILE A 57 -11.63 -2.50 -25.57
CA ILE A 57 -12.63 -2.22 -24.52
C ILE A 57 -12.81 -0.71 -24.32
N ARG A 58 -11.70 0.04 -24.19
CA ARG A 58 -11.72 1.49 -24.01
C ARG A 58 -12.32 2.21 -25.21
N ALA A 59 -11.95 1.80 -26.43
CA ALA A 59 -12.51 2.36 -27.64
C ALA A 59 -14.04 2.17 -27.69
N ARG A 60 -14.52 0.98 -27.31
CA ARG A 60 -15.96 0.68 -27.29
C ARG A 60 -16.71 1.45 -26.21
N LEU A 61 -16.17 1.56 -25.00
CA LEU A 61 -16.75 2.37 -23.93
C LEU A 61 -16.85 3.84 -24.36
N LYS A 62 -15.82 4.37 -25.02
CA LYS A 62 -15.79 5.76 -25.52
C LYS A 62 -16.79 6.00 -26.65
N SER A 63 -17.02 5.03 -27.53
CA SER A 63 -17.98 5.15 -28.64
C SER A 63 -19.44 4.92 -28.24
N GLY A 64 -19.71 4.60 -26.98
CA GLY A 64 -21.04 4.32 -26.46
C GLY A 64 -21.36 2.83 -26.50
N ALA A 65 -21.20 2.17 -25.35
CA ALA A 65 -21.39 0.73 -25.19
C ALA A 65 -22.83 0.32 -24.85
N GLY A 66 -23.76 1.26 -24.70
CA GLY A 66 -25.19 0.98 -24.48
C GLY A 66 -25.42 -0.03 -23.34
N SER A 67 -26.17 -1.09 -23.65
CA SER A 67 -26.55 -2.15 -22.70
C SER A 67 -25.36 -2.97 -22.17
N ILE A 68 -24.23 -2.99 -22.87
CA ILE A 68 -23.07 -3.82 -22.49
C ILE A 68 -22.02 -3.06 -21.67
N THR A 69 -22.24 -1.76 -21.40
CA THR A 69 -21.31 -0.88 -20.66
C THR A 69 -20.80 -1.53 -19.37
N ARG A 70 -21.70 -2.06 -18.54
CA ARG A 70 -21.33 -2.69 -17.26
C ARG A 70 -20.44 -3.92 -17.43
N ALA A 71 -20.67 -4.73 -18.47
CA ALA A 71 -19.86 -5.91 -18.74
C ALA A 71 -18.44 -5.52 -19.20
N LEU A 72 -18.33 -4.48 -20.04
CA LEU A 72 -17.05 -3.94 -20.47
C LEU A 72 -16.27 -3.28 -19.34
N GLU A 73 -16.93 -2.52 -18.46
CA GLU A 73 -16.31 -1.95 -17.27
C GLU A 73 -15.82 -3.03 -16.32
N LEU A 74 -16.60 -4.08 -16.09
CA LEU A 74 -16.18 -5.22 -15.28
C LEU A 74 -14.95 -5.90 -15.88
N ALA A 75 -14.94 -6.15 -17.19
CA ALA A 75 -13.79 -6.76 -17.87
C ALA A 75 -12.55 -5.86 -17.77
N ARG A 76 -12.68 -4.57 -18.09
CA ARG A 76 -11.60 -3.57 -17.94
C ARG A 76 -11.06 -3.54 -16.52
N ASN A 77 -11.93 -3.42 -15.52
CA ASN A 77 -11.54 -3.30 -14.12
C ASN A 77 -10.81 -4.57 -13.65
N ASN A 78 -11.21 -5.77 -14.09
CA ASN A 78 -10.48 -7.01 -13.81
C ASN A 78 -9.06 -7.00 -14.40
N ILE A 79 -8.90 -6.55 -15.65
CA ILE A 79 -7.58 -6.49 -16.29
C ILE A 79 -6.68 -5.47 -15.58
N VAL A 80 -7.19 -4.27 -15.31
CA VAL A 80 -6.44 -3.20 -14.62
C VAL A 80 -6.15 -3.61 -13.17
N ALA A 81 -7.08 -4.26 -12.47
CA ALA A 81 -6.87 -4.78 -11.13
C ALA A 81 -5.69 -5.76 -11.06
N LYS A 82 -5.50 -6.64 -12.05
CA LYS A 82 -4.31 -7.49 -12.11
C LYS A 82 -3.01 -6.70 -12.24
N GLN A 83 -3.01 -5.58 -12.98
CA GLN A 83 -1.85 -4.70 -13.11
C GLN A 83 -1.58 -3.95 -11.80
N VAL A 84 -2.62 -3.39 -11.19
CA VAL A 84 -2.56 -2.70 -9.89
C VAL A 84 -2.09 -3.65 -8.78
N SER A 85 -2.61 -4.87 -8.70
CA SER A 85 -2.20 -5.86 -7.69
C SER A 85 -0.69 -6.12 -7.70
N ARG A 86 -0.04 -6.16 -8.87
CA ARG A 86 1.43 -6.32 -8.95
C ARG A 86 2.17 -5.14 -8.30
N VAL A 87 1.65 -3.92 -8.45
CA VAL A 87 2.19 -2.73 -7.78
C VAL A 87 2.02 -2.85 -6.26
N LEU A 88 0.82 -3.23 -5.82
CA LEU A 88 0.53 -3.41 -4.40
C LEU A 88 1.41 -4.49 -3.77
N GLU A 89 1.59 -5.64 -4.44
CA GLU A 89 2.45 -6.73 -4.02
C GLU A 89 3.92 -6.33 -3.88
N ARG A 90 4.45 -5.50 -4.80
CA ARG A 90 5.80 -4.96 -4.66
C ARG A 90 5.94 -4.12 -3.39
N GLY A 91 4.95 -3.25 -3.11
CA GLY A 91 4.91 -2.47 -1.89
C GLY A 91 4.92 -3.36 -0.64
N ILE A 92 4.06 -4.38 -0.60
CA ILE A 92 3.98 -5.34 0.51
C ILE A 92 5.31 -6.07 0.71
N LYS A 93 5.94 -6.55 -0.37
CA LYS A 93 7.21 -7.29 -0.32
C LYS A 93 8.39 -6.44 0.15
N SER A 94 8.32 -5.12 0.03
CA SER A 94 9.41 -4.23 0.47
C SER A 94 9.60 -4.21 1.99
N GLN A 95 8.63 -4.71 2.76
CA GLN A 95 8.57 -4.66 4.24
C GLN A 95 8.63 -3.24 4.84
N LEU A 96 8.64 -2.20 4.01
CA LEU A 96 8.50 -0.81 4.40
C LEU A 96 7.10 -0.33 4.02
N SER A 97 6.50 0.49 4.88
CA SER A 97 5.25 1.19 4.62
C SER A 97 5.51 2.65 4.91
N PHE A 98 5.23 3.51 3.94
CA PHE A 98 5.50 4.94 4.02
C PHE A 98 4.46 5.73 3.21
N ASP A 99 4.40 7.04 3.43
CA ASP A 99 3.45 7.89 2.72
C ASP A 99 3.80 8.05 1.23
N GLY A 100 2.82 7.87 0.34
CA GLY A 100 3.05 7.95 -1.11
C GLY A 100 3.68 6.71 -1.74
N GLN A 101 3.67 5.56 -1.04
CA GLN A 101 4.19 4.28 -1.52
C GLN A 101 3.61 3.87 -2.87
N TYR A 102 2.39 4.28 -3.18
CA TYR A 102 1.68 3.93 -4.40
C TYR A 102 1.39 5.14 -5.30
N ASN A 103 2.15 6.24 -5.16
CA ASN A 103 2.00 7.44 -5.98
C ASN A 103 2.06 7.18 -7.50
N GLU A 104 2.74 6.10 -7.93
CA GLU A 104 2.78 5.71 -9.35
C GLU A 104 1.38 5.38 -9.92
N LEU A 105 0.45 4.94 -9.06
CA LEU A 105 -0.94 4.67 -9.43
C LEU A 105 -1.78 5.93 -9.69
N ALA A 106 -1.24 7.13 -9.42
CA ALA A 106 -1.86 8.37 -9.85
C ALA A 106 -1.82 8.55 -11.39
N SER A 107 -0.92 7.84 -12.08
CA SER A 107 -1.01 7.69 -13.54
C SER A 107 -2.28 6.91 -13.91
N ASN A 108 -3.00 7.28 -14.98
CA ASN A 108 -4.29 6.66 -15.33
C ASN A 108 -5.32 6.64 -14.17
N ARG A 109 -5.31 7.71 -13.36
CA ARG A 109 -6.07 7.90 -12.12
C ARG A 109 -7.47 7.25 -12.12
N ALA A 110 -8.30 7.57 -13.10
CA ALA A 110 -9.69 7.14 -13.13
C ALA A 110 -9.83 5.60 -13.18
N GLU A 111 -9.07 4.93 -14.03
CA GLU A 111 -9.12 3.47 -14.15
C GLU A 111 -8.49 2.77 -12.95
N ASN A 112 -7.40 3.32 -12.42
CA ASN A 112 -6.75 2.77 -11.23
C ASN A 112 -7.65 2.88 -10.00
N ILE A 113 -8.39 3.99 -9.82
CA ILE A 113 -9.39 4.12 -8.76
C ILE A 113 -10.43 3.01 -8.87
N GLU A 114 -11.00 2.77 -10.05
CA GLU A 114 -12.02 1.72 -10.21
C GLU A 114 -11.46 0.31 -9.99
N ALA A 115 -10.23 0.06 -10.43
CA ALA A 115 -9.53 -1.20 -10.16
C ALA A 115 -9.24 -1.40 -8.66
N LEU A 116 -8.84 -0.35 -7.94
CA LEU A 116 -8.60 -0.38 -6.50
C LEU A 116 -9.89 -0.66 -5.72
N PHE A 117 -11.01 -0.02 -6.11
CA PHE A 117 -12.31 -0.36 -5.52
C PHE A 117 -12.77 -1.76 -5.89
N HIS A 118 -12.46 -2.25 -7.08
CA HIS A 118 -12.74 -3.63 -7.47
C HIS A 118 -12.01 -4.62 -6.55
N LEU A 119 -10.70 -4.44 -6.35
CA LEU A 119 -9.89 -5.25 -5.42
C LEU A 119 -10.37 -5.15 -3.98
N LEU A 120 -10.70 -3.94 -3.52
CA LEU A 120 -11.15 -3.70 -2.14
C LEU A 120 -12.48 -4.41 -1.82
N ASN A 121 -13.39 -4.47 -2.79
CA ASN A 121 -14.71 -5.10 -2.63
C ASN A 121 -14.73 -6.60 -2.93
N ASP A 122 -13.72 -7.10 -3.63
CA ASP A 122 -13.59 -8.53 -3.92
C ASP A 122 -13.16 -9.30 -2.67
N GLU A 123 -14.06 -10.11 -2.12
CA GLU A 123 -13.77 -10.95 -0.94
C GLU A 123 -12.71 -12.03 -1.22
N SER A 124 -12.52 -12.41 -2.47
CA SER A 124 -11.48 -13.37 -2.86
C SER A 124 -10.08 -12.73 -2.93
N SER A 125 -10.02 -11.40 -2.99
CA SER A 125 -8.74 -10.68 -2.97
C SER A 125 -8.08 -10.80 -1.58
N PRO A 126 -6.77 -11.12 -1.51
CA PRO A 126 -6.08 -11.25 -0.24
C PRO A 126 -6.21 -9.97 0.60
N LEU A 127 -6.41 -10.10 1.91
CA LEU A 127 -6.61 -8.94 2.78
C LEU A 127 -5.49 -7.90 2.66
N GLY A 128 -4.24 -8.33 2.51
CA GLY A 128 -3.10 -7.42 2.31
C GLY A 128 -3.25 -6.54 1.07
N ILE A 129 -3.81 -7.09 -0.02
CA ILE A 129 -4.13 -6.34 -1.25
C ILE A 129 -5.28 -5.38 -1.01
N ARG A 130 -6.32 -5.80 -0.28
CA ARG A 130 -7.47 -4.95 0.05
C ARG A 130 -7.05 -3.75 0.92
N LEU A 131 -6.23 -3.98 1.95
CA LEU A 131 -5.64 -2.93 2.80
C LEU A 131 -4.68 -2.03 2.02
N SER A 132 -3.87 -2.59 1.13
CA SER A 132 -2.96 -1.79 0.29
C SER A 132 -3.74 -0.98 -0.75
N SER A 133 -4.91 -1.46 -1.19
CA SER A 133 -5.79 -0.73 -2.10
C SER A 133 -6.34 0.53 -1.42
N CYS A 134 -6.75 0.39 -0.16
CA CYS A 134 -7.08 1.52 0.72
C CYS A 134 -5.97 2.58 0.75
N ARG A 135 -4.73 2.18 1.05
CA ARG A 135 -3.57 3.10 1.10
C ARG A 135 -3.29 3.75 -0.25
N ALA A 136 -3.36 2.98 -1.34
CA ALA A 136 -3.19 3.51 -2.68
C ALA A 136 -4.26 4.57 -3.04
N LEU A 137 -5.51 4.39 -2.60
CA LEU A 137 -6.55 5.42 -2.77
C LEU A 137 -6.19 6.71 -2.00
N ALA A 138 -5.62 6.61 -0.80
CA ALA A 138 -5.12 7.78 -0.06
C ALA A 138 -3.95 8.48 -0.77
N ASP A 139 -3.01 7.71 -1.34
CA ASP A 139 -1.88 8.24 -2.13
C ASP A 139 -2.35 8.95 -3.41
N ILE A 140 -3.35 8.41 -4.10
CA ILE A 140 -3.97 9.08 -5.26
C ILE A 140 -4.64 10.41 -4.85
N GLY A 141 -5.22 10.48 -3.65
CA GLY A 141 -5.70 11.73 -3.07
C GLY A 141 -6.96 12.29 -3.73
N ASP A 142 -7.87 11.43 -4.22
CA ASP A 142 -9.14 11.88 -4.82
C ASP A 142 -10.25 12.07 -3.78
N LYS A 143 -10.47 13.33 -3.39
CA LYS A 143 -11.51 13.67 -2.41
C LYS A 143 -12.93 13.43 -2.92
N ASN A 144 -13.15 13.27 -4.22
CA ASN A 144 -14.49 12.91 -4.73
C ASN A 144 -14.90 11.50 -4.34
N LEU A 145 -13.97 10.69 -3.79
CA LEU A 145 -14.25 9.33 -3.33
C LEU A 145 -14.90 9.26 -1.95
N ILE A 146 -14.96 10.37 -1.20
CA ILE A 146 -15.51 10.40 0.17
C ILE A 146 -16.89 9.72 0.26
N PRO A 147 -17.89 9.99 -0.61
CA PRO A 147 -19.19 9.34 -0.52
C PRO A 147 -19.12 7.81 -0.63
N ARG A 148 -18.29 7.29 -1.57
CA ARG A 148 -18.12 5.85 -1.80
C ARG A 148 -17.35 5.18 -0.65
N LEU A 149 -16.30 5.83 -0.15
CA LEU A 149 -15.55 5.35 1.01
C LEU A 149 -16.43 5.32 2.27
N ARG A 150 -17.26 6.34 2.47
CA ARG A 150 -18.19 6.42 3.60
C ARG A 150 -19.23 5.30 3.53
N GLN A 151 -19.77 5.00 2.35
CA GLN A 151 -20.69 3.87 2.19
C GLN A 151 -20.05 2.54 2.65
N LEU A 152 -18.80 2.30 2.26
CA LEU A 152 -18.07 1.08 2.64
C LEU A 152 -17.70 1.06 4.13
N TYR A 153 -17.35 2.21 4.70
CA TYR A 153 -17.02 2.32 6.13
C TYR A 153 -18.20 1.88 7.02
N TRP A 154 -19.43 2.21 6.61
CA TRP A 154 -20.66 1.84 7.34
C TRP A 154 -21.15 0.42 7.06
N ASP A 155 -20.50 -0.33 6.17
CA ASP A 155 -20.83 -1.73 5.94
C ASP A 155 -20.29 -2.60 7.09
N LEU A 156 -21.18 -2.96 8.02
CA LEU A 156 -20.84 -3.75 9.21
C LEU A 156 -20.35 -5.17 8.88
N LEU A 157 -20.63 -5.68 7.68
CA LEU A 157 -20.16 -6.99 7.24
C LEU A 157 -18.71 -6.96 6.74
N LEU A 158 -18.18 -5.77 6.46
CA LEU A 158 -16.79 -5.60 6.05
C LEU A 158 -15.83 -5.89 7.23
N ASP A 159 -14.71 -6.57 6.92
CA ASP A 159 -13.64 -6.88 7.89
C ASP A 159 -13.27 -5.63 8.70
N ALA A 160 -13.18 -5.79 10.03
CA ALA A 160 -12.96 -4.67 10.93
C ALA A 160 -11.68 -3.88 10.62
N ARG A 161 -10.63 -4.54 10.11
CA ARG A 161 -9.36 -3.88 9.73
C ARG A 161 -9.53 -3.04 8.47
N LEU A 162 -10.37 -3.48 7.53
CA LEU A 162 -10.72 -2.69 6.35
C LEU A 162 -11.55 -1.48 6.72
N ARG A 163 -12.53 -1.64 7.62
CA ARG A 163 -13.30 -0.50 8.16
C ARG A 163 -12.42 0.50 8.88
N GLU A 164 -11.46 0.03 9.69
CA GLU A 164 -10.48 0.92 10.32
C GLU A 164 -9.67 1.69 9.27
N GLU A 165 -9.13 1.02 8.25
CA GLU A 165 -8.34 1.67 7.21
C GLU A 165 -9.18 2.64 6.36
N LEU A 166 -10.44 2.31 6.05
CA LEU A 166 -11.38 3.25 5.42
C LEU A 166 -11.60 4.49 6.28
N GLY A 167 -11.73 4.30 7.60
CA GLY A 167 -11.80 5.39 8.56
C GLY A 167 -10.57 6.31 8.50
N ILE A 168 -9.37 5.74 8.40
CA ILE A 168 -8.13 6.51 8.23
C ILE A 168 -8.15 7.32 6.93
N ILE A 169 -8.52 6.73 5.79
CA ILE A 169 -8.53 7.44 4.50
C ILE A 169 -9.55 8.59 4.51
N LEU A 170 -10.73 8.37 5.10
CA LEU A 170 -11.72 9.42 5.31
C LEU A 170 -11.09 10.60 6.08
N ALA A 171 -10.39 10.31 7.17
CA ALA A 171 -9.70 11.35 7.96
C ALA A 171 -8.58 12.05 7.17
N VAL A 172 -7.81 11.33 6.34
CA VAL A 172 -6.83 11.91 5.41
C VAL A 172 -7.49 12.89 4.43
N PHE A 173 -8.72 12.60 3.98
CA PHE A 173 -9.48 13.49 3.10
C PHE A 173 -10.18 14.65 3.83
N GLY A 174 -10.15 14.65 5.17
CA GLY A 174 -10.73 15.68 6.04
C GLY A 174 -12.04 15.28 6.72
N ASP A 175 -12.54 14.05 6.48
CA ASP A 175 -13.70 13.48 7.17
C ASP A 175 -13.25 12.74 8.44
N THR A 176 -13.12 13.46 9.55
CA THR A 176 -12.47 12.99 10.78
C THR A 176 -13.36 12.18 11.72
N GLN A 177 -14.65 12.04 11.41
CA GLN A 177 -15.63 11.43 12.30
C GLN A 177 -15.21 10.02 12.76
N SER A 178 -14.56 9.27 11.88
CA SER A 178 -14.10 7.89 12.09
C SER A 178 -12.97 7.74 13.13
N VAL A 179 -12.22 8.80 13.43
CA VAL A 179 -11.02 8.77 14.30
C VAL A 179 -11.13 9.66 15.53
N GLU A 180 -12.14 10.53 15.59
CA GLU A 180 -12.33 11.49 16.69
C GLU A 180 -12.45 10.83 18.06
N LYS A 181 -13.16 9.70 18.14
CA LYS A 181 -13.36 8.99 19.40
C LYS A 181 -12.05 8.42 19.94
N GLU A 182 -11.24 7.81 19.08
CA GLU A 182 -9.93 7.27 19.41
C GLU A 182 -8.96 8.38 19.81
N LEU A 183 -8.91 9.47 19.04
CA LEU A 183 -8.11 10.66 19.37
C LEU A 183 -8.48 11.21 20.75
N ALA A 184 -9.78 11.41 21.00
CA ALA A 184 -10.27 11.89 22.30
C ALA A 184 -9.95 10.91 23.43
N ARG A 185 -10.07 9.60 23.19
CA ARG A 185 -9.75 8.56 24.17
C ARG A 185 -8.28 8.64 24.59
N TYR A 186 -7.35 8.67 23.64
CA TYR A 186 -5.92 8.67 23.98
C TYR A 186 -5.44 10.00 24.53
N THR A 187 -6.01 11.12 24.07
CA THR A 187 -5.71 12.47 24.57
C THR A 187 -5.96 12.57 26.08
N LYS A 188 -7.00 11.91 26.62
CA LYS A 188 -7.27 11.89 28.08
C LYS A 188 -6.14 11.30 28.93
N PHE A 189 -5.24 10.52 28.34
CA PHE A 189 -4.20 9.79 29.06
C PHE A 189 -2.79 10.39 28.90
N VAL A 190 -2.62 11.48 28.15
CA VAL A 190 -1.30 12.09 27.92
C VAL A 190 -0.70 12.71 29.17
N ASP A 191 -1.55 13.16 30.10
CA ASP A 191 -1.17 13.74 31.40
C ASP A 191 -1.43 12.79 32.59
N HIS A 192 -1.60 11.50 32.31
CA HIS A 192 -1.88 10.51 33.35
C HIS A 192 -0.72 10.39 34.36
N GLN A 193 -1.02 10.23 35.65
CA GLN A 193 0.00 10.18 36.72
C GLN A 193 1.06 9.07 36.51
N ARG A 194 0.65 7.94 35.94
CA ARG A 194 1.55 6.82 35.60
C ARG A 194 2.26 7.07 34.27
N THR A 195 3.59 7.12 34.29
CA THR A 195 4.47 7.31 33.12
C THR A 195 4.22 6.30 31.99
N LEU A 196 4.05 5.01 32.29
CA LEU A 196 3.78 3.99 31.27
C LEU A 196 2.44 4.21 30.55
N VAL A 197 1.44 4.76 31.25
CA VAL A 197 0.14 5.09 30.63
C VAL A 197 0.30 6.27 29.67
N ARG A 198 1.05 7.30 30.05
CA ARG A 198 1.38 8.43 29.15
C ARG A 198 2.15 7.98 27.92
N LEU A 199 3.14 7.09 28.10
CA LEU A 199 3.91 6.54 26.99
C LEU A 199 3.00 5.79 26.03
N SER A 200 2.17 4.88 26.53
CA SER A 200 1.21 4.13 25.71
C SER A 200 0.22 5.05 24.98
N ALA A 201 -0.31 6.07 25.66
CA ALA A 201 -1.21 7.04 25.04
C ALA A 201 -0.54 7.80 23.89
N ASN A 202 0.71 8.27 24.09
CA ASN A 202 1.45 8.97 23.05
C ASN A 202 1.84 8.06 21.89
N VAL A 203 2.16 6.77 22.12
CA VAL A 203 2.37 5.79 21.04
C VAL A 203 1.11 5.63 20.17
N GLN A 204 -0.06 5.54 20.80
CA GLN A 204 -1.31 5.42 20.05
C GLN A 204 -1.64 6.70 19.28
N LEU A 205 -1.41 7.88 19.89
CA LEU A 205 -1.58 9.16 19.22
C LEU A 205 -0.60 9.34 18.06
N SER A 206 0.68 9.03 18.24
CA SER A 206 1.69 9.19 17.18
C SER A 206 1.34 8.32 15.98
N ASN A 207 0.95 7.07 16.21
CA ASN A 207 0.55 6.15 15.15
C ASN A 207 -0.71 6.64 14.41
N LEU A 208 -1.72 7.12 15.14
CA LEU A 208 -2.96 7.62 14.54
C LEU A 208 -2.72 8.92 13.78
N TYR A 209 -2.02 9.89 14.37
CA TYR A 209 -1.66 11.16 13.72
C TYR A 209 -0.81 10.95 12.48
N TYR A 210 0.16 10.03 12.53
CA TYR A 210 0.97 9.68 11.37
C TYR A 210 0.10 9.11 10.24
N ARG A 211 -0.79 8.13 10.55
CA ARG A 211 -1.67 7.50 9.55
C ARG A 211 -2.66 8.47 8.90
N ILE A 212 -3.17 9.44 9.66
CA ILE A 212 -4.07 10.49 9.11
C ILE A 212 -3.30 11.67 8.49
N ARG A 213 -1.98 11.53 8.29
CA ARG A 213 -1.08 12.55 7.71
C ARG A 213 -1.02 13.87 8.49
N ASN A 214 -1.37 13.87 9.77
CA ASN A 214 -1.16 15.00 10.66
C ASN A 214 0.25 14.93 11.28
N TYR A 215 1.27 15.13 10.44
CA TYR A 215 2.67 14.94 10.84
C TYR A 215 3.12 15.91 11.93
N ALA A 216 2.56 17.12 11.99
CA ALA A 216 2.85 18.04 13.07
C ALA A 216 2.47 17.45 14.44
N LYS A 217 1.26 16.91 14.56
CA LYS A 217 0.82 16.21 15.79
C LYS A 217 1.52 14.89 16.03
N ALA A 218 1.87 14.16 14.97
CA ALA A 218 2.69 12.95 15.10
C ALA A 218 4.06 13.28 15.72
N VAL A 219 4.72 14.35 15.27
CA VAL A 219 5.99 14.83 15.82
C VAL A 219 5.84 15.21 17.29
N GLU A 220 4.80 15.97 17.68
CA GLU A 220 4.54 16.31 19.10
C GLU A 220 4.44 15.05 19.97
N ALA A 221 3.69 14.04 19.51
CA ALA A 221 3.53 12.78 20.24
C ALA A 221 4.85 11.99 20.31
N TYR A 222 5.62 11.92 19.22
CA TYR A 222 6.94 11.26 19.22
C TYR A 222 7.93 11.94 20.15
N GLU A 223 7.95 13.28 20.23
CA GLU A 223 8.81 13.99 21.17
C GLU A 223 8.50 13.59 22.63
N LYS A 224 7.22 13.40 22.97
CA LYS A 224 6.81 12.86 24.28
C LYS A 224 7.18 11.39 24.47
N ILE A 225 7.08 10.55 23.45
CA ILE A 225 7.53 9.15 23.50
C ILE A 225 9.02 9.08 23.81
N LEU A 226 9.84 9.91 23.15
CA LEU A 226 11.29 9.93 23.34
C LEU A 226 11.65 10.41 24.75
N GLU A 227 11.05 11.49 25.23
CA GLU A 227 11.22 12.01 26.59
C GLU A 227 10.93 10.93 27.65
N LEU A 228 9.79 10.26 27.52
CA LEU A 228 9.36 9.23 28.49
C LEU A 228 10.21 7.97 28.40
N SER A 229 10.54 7.51 27.19
CA SER A 229 11.35 6.31 26.96
C SER A 229 12.77 6.47 27.46
N GLU A 230 13.43 7.62 27.19
CA GLU A 230 14.76 7.93 27.74
C GLU A 230 14.75 7.92 29.27
N ARG A 231 13.72 8.52 29.89
CA ARG A 231 13.57 8.56 31.35
C ARG A 231 13.37 7.16 31.94
N ILE A 232 12.53 6.34 31.33
CA ILE A 232 12.28 4.95 31.77
C ILE A 232 13.56 4.15 31.67
N TYR A 233 14.23 4.16 30.51
CA TYR A 233 15.48 3.44 30.29
C TYR A 233 16.55 3.82 31.32
N LYS A 234 16.74 5.13 31.56
CA LYS A 234 17.71 5.61 32.56
C LYS A 234 17.37 5.12 33.98
N ALA A 235 16.10 5.19 34.37
CA ALA A 235 15.67 4.75 35.69
C ALA A 235 15.80 3.23 35.88
N GLU A 236 15.39 2.44 34.88
CA GLU A 236 15.53 0.97 34.89
C GLU A 236 17.01 0.56 34.93
N ARG A 237 17.88 1.26 34.18
CA ARG A 237 19.34 1.03 34.22
C ARG A 237 19.92 1.34 35.60
N GLN A 238 19.53 2.45 36.21
CA GLN A 238 19.97 2.82 37.56
C GLN A 238 19.46 1.86 38.63
N ALA A 239 18.28 1.28 38.44
CA ALA A 239 17.71 0.27 39.32
C ALA A 239 18.35 -1.12 39.16
N GLY A 240 19.31 -1.29 38.24
CA GLY A 240 20.01 -2.56 38.03
C GLY A 240 19.13 -3.63 37.37
N MET A 241 18.18 -3.23 36.52
CA MET A 241 17.34 -4.18 35.78
C MET A 241 18.19 -5.13 34.91
N PRO A 242 17.72 -6.38 34.67
CA PRO A 242 18.40 -7.34 33.81
C PRO A 242 18.77 -6.78 32.43
N LYS A 243 19.93 -7.21 31.90
CA LYS A 243 20.47 -6.71 30.63
C LYS A 243 19.53 -6.97 29.46
N GLU A 244 18.80 -8.09 29.48
CA GLU A 244 17.84 -8.47 28.44
C GLU A 244 16.68 -7.48 28.36
N ILE A 245 16.21 -6.99 29.52
CA ILE A 245 15.16 -5.98 29.60
C ILE A 245 15.69 -4.64 29.11
N LEU A 246 16.89 -4.24 29.53
CA LEU A 246 17.51 -3.00 29.08
C LEU A 246 17.75 -3.00 27.57
N ARG A 247 18.17 -4.13 27.00
CA ARG A 247 18.33 -4.30 25.54
C ARG A 247 17.00 -4.13 24.81
N ALA A 248 15.93 -4.78 25.27
CA ALA A 248 14.61 -4.63 24.67
C ALA A 248 14.09 -3.17 24.73
N ARG A 249 14.42 -2.44 25.80
CA ARG A 249 14.08 -1.01 25.96
C ARG A 249 14.88 -0.13 25.01
N GLU A 250 16.16 -0.42 24.85
CA GLU A 250 17.05 0.26 23.92
C GLU A 250 16.60 0.04 22.47
N ASP A 251 16.31 -1.21 22.08
CA ASP A 251 15.78 -1.55 20.75
C ASP A 251 14.48 -0.78 20.45
N GLN A 252 13.57 -0.73 21.44
CA GLN A 252 12.33 0.03 21.32
C GLN A 252 12.58 1.55 21.20
N LEU A 253 13.50 2.11 21.99
CA LEU A 253 13.87 3.52 21.93
C LEU A 253 14.49 3.89 20.57
N ASN A 254 15.34 3.02 20.02
CA ASN A 254 15.96 3.21 18.71
C ASN A 254 14.92 3.23 17.58
N LEU A 255 13.94 2.33 17.64
CA LEU A 255 12.79 2.35 16.74
C LEU A 255 11.97 3.65 16.89
N HIS A 256 11.76 4.13 18.12
CA HIS A 256 11.09 5.42 18.33
C HIS A 256 11.86 6.60 17.73
N TYR A 257 13.19 6.60 17.79
CA TYR A 257 14.00 7.61 17.10
C TYR A 257 13.82 7.55 15.59
N TYR A 258 13.84 6.35 15.01
CA TYR A 258 13.66 6.19 13.57
C TYR A 258 12.29 6.71 13.12
N ASN A 259 11.21 6.32 13.79
CA ASN A 259 9.85 6.76 13.45
C ASN A 259 9.65 8.27 13.68
N ALA A 260 10.26 8.83 14.73
CA ALA A 260 10.28 10.27 14.96
C ALA A 260 11.00 10.99 13.82
N ALA A 261 12.08 10.43 13.29
CA ALA A 261 12.79 11.00 12.16
C ALA A 261 11.97 10.98 10.87
N CYS A 262 11.28 9.87 10.57
CA CYS A 262 10.37 9.76 9.43
C CYS A 262 9.26 10.83 9.51
N SER A 263 8.61 10.95 10.67
CA SER A 263 7.59 11.98 10.91
C SER A 263 8.14 13.41 10.76
N ASN A 264 9.35 13.68 11.26
CA ASN A 264 9.99 14.99 11.10
C ASN A 264 10.35 15.28 9.63
N SER A 265 10.80 14.28 8.87
CA SER A 265 11.07 14.43 7.44
C SER A 265 9.80 14.79 6.68
N LEU A 266 8.70 14.06 6.90
CA LEU A 266 7.39 14.35 6.31
C LEU A 266 6.87 15.75 6.69
N ASN A 267 7.05 16.15 7.96
CA ASN A 267 6.71 17.49 8.47
C ASN A 267 7.65 18.61 7.96
N GLY A 268 8.75 18.29 7.28
CA GLY A 268 9.73 19.25 6.78
C GLY A 268 10.76 19.74 7.80
N SER A 269 10.79 19.15 9.01
CA SER A 269 11.74 19.47 10.08
C SER A 269 13.05 18.68 9.90
N LEU A 270 13.78 18.93 8.81
CA LEU A 270 14.88 18.08 8.35
C LEU A 270 16.06 17.99 9.34
N GLU A 271 16.39 19.06 10.04
CA GLU A 271 17.44 19.04 11.06
C GLU A 271 17.08 18.16 12.26
N ARG A 272 15.80 18.17 12.67
CA ARG A 272 15.30 17.25 13.70
C ARG A 272 15.32 15.81 13.18
N ALA A 273 14.94 15.59 11.92
CA ALA A 273 15.02 14.27 11.29
C ALA A 273 16.46 13.72 11.31
N ARG A 274 17.46 14.51 10.91
CA ARG A 274 18.89 14.13 10.99
C ARG A 274 19.34 13.81 12.41
N LYS A 275 18.95 14.65 13.38
CA LYS A 275 19.26 14.42 14.80
C LYS A 275 18.73 13.07 15.29
N TYR A 276 17.49 12.73 14.96
CA TYR A 276 16.89 11.48 15.40
C TYR A 276 17.42 10.27 14.63
N LEU A 277 17.68 10.38 13.32
CA LEU A 277 18.35 9.31 12.57
C LEU A 277 19.74 8.99 13.12
N LEU A 278 20.52 10.00 13.51
CA LEU A 278 21.81 9.78 14.15
C LEU A 278 21.68 8.91 15.39
N LYS A 279 20.73 9.25 16.28
CA LYS A 279 20.48 8.45 17.49
C LYS A 279 19.97 7.04 17.16
N ALA A 280 19.07 6.90 16.19
CA ALA A 280 18.55 5.61 15.76
C ALA A 280 19.67 4.68 15.24
N VAL A 281 20.55 5.20 14.38
CA VAL A 281 21.67 4.44 13.79
C VAL A 281 22.73 4.10 14.83
N GLN A 282 23.03 5.03 15.75
CA GLN A 282 23.97 4.78 16.84
C GLN A 282 23.50 3.63 17.76
N GLY A 283 22.20 3.53 18.01
CA GLY A 283 21.64 2.46 18.84
C GLY A 283 21.32 1.17 18.07
N ASN A 284 21.02 1.27 16.77
CA ASN A 284 20.80 0.12 15.90
C ASN A 284 21.30 0.40 14.46
N PRO A 285 22.49 -0.14 14.08
CA PRO A 285 23.07 0.00 12.75
C PRO A 285 22.17 -0.39 11.57
N GLU A 286 21.21 -1.30 11.75
CA GLU A 286 20.30 -1.74 10.68
C GLU A 286 19.49 -0.58 10.09
N HIS A 287 19.25 0.48 10.87
CA HIS A 287 18.57 1.67 10.40
C HIS A 287 19.34 2.42 9.30
N TYR A 288 20.66 2.28 9.22
CA TYR A 288 21.48 2.95 8.21
C TYR A 288 21.05 2.57 6.79
N GLY A 289 20.86 1.28 6.53
CA GLY A 289 20.41 0.79 5.23
C GLY A 289 18.97 1.22 4.88
N ASN A 290 18.13 1.42 5.88
CA ASN A 290 16.74 1.84 5.68
C ASN A 290 16.62 3.29 5.18
N ILE A 291 17.54 4.17 5.59
CA ILE A 291 17.54 5.59 5.20
C ILE A 291 17.55 5.78 3.67
N GLY A 292 18.22 4.90 2.93
CA GLY A 292 18.31 4.98 1.47
C GLY A 292 17.01 4.61 0.73
N LYS A 293 16.15 3.79 1.34
CA LYS A 293 14.97 3.18 0.68
C LYS A 293 13.63 3.66 1.24
N ASP A 294 13.59 4.19 2.46
CA ASP A 294 12.35 4.61 3.11
C ASP A 294 11.75 5.86 2.46
N GLY A 295 10.53 5.77 1.91
CA GLY A 295 9.91 6.90 1.23
C GLY A 295 9.61 8.10 2.13
N ASP A 296 9.42 7.91 3.43
CA ASP A 296 9.19 9.03 4.37
C ASP A 296 10.40 9.96 4.46
N LEU A 297 11.58 9.41 4.22
CA LEU A 297 12.85 10.12 4.22
C LEU A 297 13.18 10.72 2.85
N LEU A 298 12.29 10.64 1.86
CA LEU A 298 12.53 11.19 0.52
C LEU A 298 12.82 12.70 0.55
N LYS A 299 12.09 13.47 1.36
CA LYS A 299 12.35 14.92 1.52
C LYS A 299 13.75 15.17 2.08
N LEU A 300 14.13 14.41 3.10
CA LEU A 300 15.49 14.47 3.66
C LEU A 300 16.56 14.07 2.65
N ARG A 301 16.34 13.04 1.83
CA ARG A 301 17.30 12.60 0.79
C ARG A 301 17.54 13.64 -0.30
N LYS A 302 16.55 14.50 -0.57
CA LYS A 302 16.64 15.59 -1.56
C LYS A 302 17.33 16.84 -1.01
N ASP A 303 17.59 16.90 0.29
CA ASP A 303 18.25 18.03 0.92
C ASP A 303 19.75 18.11 0.57
N PRO A 304 20.31 19.30 0.25
CA PRO A 304 21.72 19.43 -0.12
C PRO A 304 22.73 18.93 0.93
N GLY A 305 22.37 18.97 2.22
CA GLY A 305 23.20 18.49 3.32
C GLY A 305 23.16 16.97 3.52
N PHE A 306 22.29 16.26 2.78
CA PHE A 306 22.12 14.81 2.94
C PHE A 306 23.40 14.00 2.68
N PRO A 307 24.20 14.25 1.62
CA PRO A 307 25.44 13.50 1.40
C PRO A 307 26.45 13.66 2.55
N ALA A 308 26.61 14.89 3.06
CA ALA A 308 27.48 15.16 4.21
C ALA A 308 26.97 14.46 5.48
N PHE A 309 25.66 14.43 5.69
CA PHE A 309 25.03 13.71 6.78
C PHE A 309 25.25 12.19 6.68
N MET A 310 25.07 11.58 5.50
CA MET A 310 25.32 10.15 5.30
C MET A 310 26.80 9.80 5.52
N LYS A 311 27.73 10.65 5.05
CA LYS A 311 29.16 10.47 5.34
C LYS A 311 29.42 10.51 6.85
N LYS A 312 28.78 11.42 7.59
CA LYS A 312 28.88 11.49 9.04
C LYS A 312 28.33 10.23 9.72
N LEU A 313 27.22 9.67 9.24
CA LEU A 313 26.68 8.41 9.75
C LEU A 313 27.60 7.22 9.44
N GLY A 314 28.17 7.15 8.24
CA GLY A 314 29.08 6.07 7.84
C GLY A 314 30.31 5.96 8.73
N ARG A 315 30.82 7.09 9.23
CA ARG A 315 31.94 7.14 10.18
C ARG A 315 31.67 6.43 11.51
N LEU A 316 30.41 6.19 11.87
CA LEU A 316 30.08 5.41 13.07
C LEU A 316 30.56 3.95 12.96
N PHE A 317 30.81 3.46 11.74
CA PHE A 317 31.26 2.11 11.45
C PHE A 317 32.75 2.02 11.11
N GLU A 318 33.44 3.16 10.97
CA GLU A 318 34.88 3.20 10.67
C GLU A 318 35.74 2.80 11.89
N ASP A 319 35.17 2.81 13.10
CA ASP A 319 35.86 2.48 14.36
C ASP A 319 35.62 1.02 14.83
N GLU A 320 34.93 0.17 14.05
CA GLU A 320 34.63 -1.24 14.40
C GLU A 320 35.63 -2.28 13.86
N GLU A 321 36.71 -1.87 13.18
CA GLU A 321 37.86 -2.73 12.85
C GLU A 321 39.03 -2.51 13.81
N ILE A 322 38.99 -3.12 15.01
CA ILE A 322 40.17 -3.48 15.84
C ILE A 322 39.96 -4.85 16.49
#